data_AF-A0A2G6NSN1-F1
#
_entry.id   AF-A0A2G6NSN1-F1
#
_cell.length_a   1.000
_cell.length_b   1.000
_cell.length_c   1.000
_cell.angle_alpha   90.00
_cell.angle_beta   90.00
_cell.angle_gamma   90.00
#
_symmetry.space_group_name_H-M   'P 1'
#
loop_
_entity.id
_entity.type
_entity.pdbx_description
1 polymer ?
#
loop_
_entity_poly.entity_id
_entity_poly.type
_entity_poly.pdbx_seq_one_letter_code
_entity_poly.pdbx_strand_id
1 'polypeptide(L)' 'MDFKTIMIWVFIGFFFLVMTNLAFIHCIKRDFNSKNEKVLWCSVSLIPFLGFIIYFIFGARKGQKK' A
#
# COMPACT_ATOMS: atom_id res chain seq x y z
N MET A 1 -18.31 13.56 -8.58
CA MET A 1 -18.40 12.33 -7.77
C MET A 1 -19.36 12.64 -6.63
N ASP A 2 -20.38 11.80 -6.40
CA ASP A 2 -21.34 12.03 -5.32
C ASP A 2 -20.72 11.72 -3.95
N PHE A 3 -21.34 12.21 -2.87
CA PHE A 3 -20.82 12.02 -1.50
C PHE A 3 -20.70 10.54 -1.13
N LYS A 4 -21.67 9.71 -1.57
CA LYS A 4 -21.66 8.27 -1.32
C LYS A 4 -20.43 7.60 -1.94
N THR A 5 -20.10 7.92 -3.19
CA THR A 5 -18.92 7.36 -3.87
C THR A 5 -17.62 7.84 -3.21
N ILE A 6 -17.55 9.11 -2.79
CA ILE A 6 -16.39 9.61 -2.01
C ILE A 6 -16.18 8.79 -0.74
N MET A 7 -17.25 8.58 0.03
CA MET A 7 -17.17 7.80 1.28
C MET A 7 -16.73 6.35 1.04
N ILE A 8 -17.20 5.71 -0.03
CA ILE A 8 -16.78 4.35 -0.40
C ILE A 8 -15.28 4.31 -0.68
N TRP A 9 -14.76 5.24 -1.50
CA TRP A 9 -13.33 5.28 -1.81
C TRP A 9 -12.46 5.59 -0.60
N VAL A 10 -12.89 6.51 0.26
CA VAL A 10 -12.19 6.81 1.52
C VAL A 10 -12.14 5.57 2.41
N PHE A 11 -13.25 4.85 2.56
CA PHE A 11 -13.31 3.63 3.36
C PHE A 11 -12.38 2.54 2.81
N ILE A 12 -12.42 2.29 1.49
CA ILE A 12 -11.55 1.32 0.82
C ILE A 12 -10.08 1.70 1.02
N GLY A 13 -9.73 2.96 0.79
CA GLY A 13 -8.36 3.46 0.95
C GLY A 13 -7.86 3.33 2.40
N PHE A 14 -8.70 3.70 3.36
CA PHE A 14 -8.38 3.57 4.78
C PHE A 14 -8.23 2.10 5.21
N PHE A 15 -9.16 1.24 4.82
CA PHE A 15 -9.11 -0.20 5.11
C PHE A 15 -7.83 -0.82 4.55
N PHE A 16 -7.49 -0.50 3.30
CA PHE A 16 -6.29 -1.01 2.64
C PHE A 16 -5.00 -0.51 3.31
N LEU A 17 -4.97 0.77 3.72
CA LEU A 17 -3.85 1.35 4.46
C LEU A 17 -3.64 0.64 5.81
N VAL A 18 -4.72 0.41 6.57
CA VAL A 18 -4.67 -0.29 7.86
C VAL A 18 -4.18 -1.71 7.68
N MET A 19 -4.75 -2.47 6.73
CA MET A 19 -4.36 -3.86 6.49
C MET A 19 -2.89 -3.98 6.07
N THR A 20 -2.39 -3.08 5.23
CA THR A 20 -0.99 -3.09 4.81
C THR A 20 -0.05 -2.81 5.99
N ASN A 21 -0.37 -1.84 6.85
CA ASN A 21 0.42 -1.56 8.05
C ASN A 21 0.39 -2.74 9.04
N LEU A 22 -0.77 -3.35 9.25
CA LEU A 22 -0.90 -4.54 10.10
C LEU A 22 -0.05 -5.70 9.56
N ALA A 23 -0.06 -5.95 8.25
CA ALA A 23 0.75 -6.97 7.62
C ALA A 23 2.26 -6.74 7.83
N PHE A 24 2.71 -5.49 7.66
CA PHE A 24 4.11 -5.12 7.87
C PHE A 24 4.52 -5.25 9.35
N ILE A 25 3.72 -4.73 10.28
CA ILE A 25 3.96 -4.86 11.72
C ILE A 25 4.00 -6.33 12.14
N HIS A 26 3.05 -7.13 11.62
CA HIS A 26 3.00 -8.57 11.88
C HIS A 26 4.25 -9.27 11.34
N CYS A 27 4.73 -8.92 10.13
CA CYS A 27 5.99 -9.45 9.61
C CYS A 27 7.19 -9.08 10.49
N ILE A 28 7.29 -7.83 10.94
CA ILE A 28 8.42 -7.41 11.79
C ILE A 28 8.41 -8.14 13.13
N LYS A 29 7.24 -8.26 13.77
CA LYS A 29 7.09 -8.87 15.09
C LYS A 29 7.23 -10.39 15.08
N ARG A 30 7.04 -11.04 13.93
CA ARG A 30 7.13 -12.50 13.82
C ARG A 30 8.57 -12.97 13.69
N ASP A 31 8.87 -14.07 14.35
CA ASP A 31 10.12 -14.80 14.16
C ASP A 31 9.96 -15.77 12.99
N PHE A 32 10.94 -15.74 12.08
CA PHE A 32 11.00 -16.62 10.93
C PHE A 32 12.15 -17.59 11.11
N ASN A 33 12.09 -18.73 10.41
CA ASN A 33 13.12 -19.77 10.51
C ASN A 33 14.48 -19.30 9.99
N SER A 34 14.48 -18.33 9.08
CA SER A 34 15.71 -17.70 8.58
C SER A 34 15.56 -16.19 8.39
N LYS A 35 16.70 -15.48 8.43
CA LYS A 35 16.77 -14.05 8.13
C LYS A 35 16.30 -13.73 6.71
N ASN A 36 16.65 -14.58 5.74
CA ASN A 36 16.29 -14.41 4.34
C ASN A 36 14.77 -14.49 4.13
N GLU A 37 14.11 -15.43 4.81
CA GLU A 37 12.67 -15.58 4.78
C GLU A 37 11.95 -14.33 5.34
N LYS A 38 12.44 -13.80 6.48
CA LYS A 38 11.90 -12.56 7.06
C LYS A 38 12.02 -11.38 6.10
N VAL A 39 13.19 -11.21 5.48
CA VAL A 39 13.44 -10.13 4.52
C VAL A 39 12.52 -10.25 3.31
N LEU A 40 12.33 -11.46 2.78
CA LEU A 40 11.43 -11.70 1.65
C LEU A 40 10.00 -11.28 1.98
N TRP A 41 9.43 -11.78 3.08
CA TRP A 41 8.04 -11.49 3.45
C TRP A 41 7.82 -10.03 3.83
N CYS A 42 8.77 -9.41 4.52
CA CYS A 42 8.64 -7.99 4.87
C CYS A 42 8.76 -7.11 3.62
N SER A 43 9.58 -7.49 2.62
CA SER A 43 9.62 -6.80 1.32
C SER A 43 8.29 -6.95 0.56
N VAL A 44 7.70 -8.16 0.55
CA VAL A 44 6.38 -8.40 -0.06
C VAL A 44 5.30 -7.54 0.58
N SER A 45 5.31 -7.39 1.91
CA SER A 45 4.32 -6.56 2.61
C SER A 45 4.40 -5.06 2.28
N LEU A 46 5.50 -4.59 1.68
CA LEU A 46 5.67 -3.21 1.26
C LEU A 46 5.21 -2.93 -0.18
N ILE A 47 4.96 -3.96 -1.00
CA ILE A 47 4.50 -3.82 -2.38
C ILE A 47 3.28 -2.90 -2.52
N PRO A 48 2.25 -2.96 -1.64
CA PRO A 48 1.09 -2.08 -1.74
C PRO A 48 1.42 -0.59 -1.68
N PHE A 49 2.54 -0.20 -1.09
CA PHE A 49 2.99 1.20 -1.05
C PHE A 49 3.66 1.67 -2.35
N LEU A 50 4.10 0.76 -3.23
CA LEU A 50 4.82 1.15 -4.44
C LEU A 50 3.91 1.78 -5.51
N GLY A 51 2.65 1.35 -5.60
CA GLY A 51 1.75 1.78 -6.66
C GLY A 51 1.51 3.29 -6.69
N PHE A 52 1.23 3.89 -5.52
CA PHE A 52 1.01 5.34 -5.45
C PHE A 52 2.31 6.11 -5.71
N ILE A 53 3.46 5.62 -5.22
CA ILE A 53 4.77 6.23 -5.45
C ILE A 53 5.06 6.30 -6.95
N ILE A 54 4.91 5.18 -7.67
CA ILE A 54 5.12 5.12 -9.13
C ILE A 54 4.17 6.09 -9.84
N TYR A 55 2.89 6.13 -9.45
CA TYR A 55 1.93 7.06 -10.04
C TYR A 55 2.32 8.53 -9.83
N PHE A 56 2.70 8.93 -8.62
CA PHE A 56 3.08 10.32 -8.37
C PHE A 56 4.39 10.72 -9.06
N ILE A 57 5.36 9.81 -9.17
CA ILE A 57 6.62 10.08 -9.86
C ILE A 57 6.40 10.20 -11.38
N PHE A 58 5.71 9.25 -11.99
CA PHE A 58 5.65 9.14 -13.45
C PHE A 58 4.30 9.54 -14.07
N GLY A 59 3.20 9.29 -13.38
CA GLY A 59 1.83 9.42 -13.91
C GLY A 59 1.19 10.79 -13.66
N ALA A 60 1.43 11.39 -12.47
CA ALA A 60 0.73 12.61 -12.04
C ALA A 60 0.93 13.80 -12.99
N ARG A 61 2.07 13.88 -13.67
CA ARG A 61 2.38 14.97 -14.62
C ARG A 61 1.90 14.69 -16.06
N LYS A 62 1.49 13.45 -16.37
CA LYS A 62 1.08 13.05 -17.73
C LYS A 62 -0.39 13.35 -18.03
N GLY A 63 -1.22 13.51 -17.00
CA GLY A 63 -2.64 13.86 -17.13
C GLY A 63 -2.87 15.36 -17.20
N GLN A 64 -2.31 16.04 -18.21
CA GLN A 64 -2.70 17.42 -18.51
C GLN A 64 -3.75 17.38 -19.61
N LYS A 65 -5.00 17.75 -19.27
CA LYS A 65 -6.01 18.05 -20.29
C LYS A 65 -5.43 19.16 -21.18
N LYS A 66 -5.33 18.91 -22.49
CA LYS A 66 -5.23 20.01 -23.46
C LYS A 66 -6.43 20.94 -23.29
#